data_AF-A0A920MP81-F1
#
_entry.id   AF-A0A920MP81-F1
#
_cell.length_a   1.000
_cell.length_b   1.000
_cell.length_c   1.000
_cell.angle_alpha   90.00
_cell.angle_beta   90.00
_cell.angle_gamma   90.00
#
_symmetry.space_group_name_H-M   'P 1'
#
loop_
_entity.id
_entity.type
_entity.pdbx_description
1 polymer ?
#
loop_
_entity_poly.entity_id
_entity_poly.type
_entity_poly.pdbx_seq_one_letter_code
_entity_poly.pdbx_strand_id
1 'polypeptide(L)'
;MRSYFNLYNLAIIIYLITFCWAQNLSFKDIAAQGSLNFIHDHGGSGEYYYVESMGSGVCIFDYDNDGDLDAYFPQSSPLPGWKKSVILENKLFRNDDLEWTDVTSEAGVGDKSYSMGCACGDYDNDGDIDLYVTNFGKDILYQNNGNGSFTDVTLELGIDNHSMGMSAAFFDSDNDGFLDLYVTNYVDYSIDNNPECTSPFSIPQKKGELFARSYWILMSFPLGVEDKFYYNKNGKFIDRSNRSGIGRYRLRGMGVVPGDVDNEEIWIFMWQMIKNEPFIHQ
;
A
#
# COMPACT_ATOMS: atom_id res chain seq x y z
N MET A 1 -11.26 -68.87 -17.95
CA MET A 1 -12.34 -67.98 -18.45
C MET A 1 -12.20 -66.63 -17.78
N ARG A 2 -12.29 -65.56 -18.57
CA ARG A 2 -11.83 -64.19 -18.25
C ARG A 2 -12.43 -63.63 -16.95
N SER A 3 -11.55 -63.05 -16.13
CA SER A 3 -11.88 -62.13 -15.05
C SER A 3 -12.53 -60.89 -15.66
N TYR A 4 -13.86 -60.78 -15.56
CA TYR A 4 -14.57 -59.54 -15.81
C TYR A 4 -14.54 -58.74 -14.50
N PHE A 5 -13.39 -58.13 -14.19
CA PHE A 5 -13.38 -56.99 -13.29
C PHE A 5 -14.26 -55.93 -13.94
N ASN A 6 -15.46 -55.77 -13.40
CA ASN A 6 -16.56 -55.09 -14.05
C ASN A 6 -16.23 -53.60 -14.10
N LEU A 7 -15.86 -53.08 -15.29
CA LEU A 7 -15.56 -51.67 -15.55
C LEU A 7 -16.66 -50.73 -15.01
N TYR A 8 -17.90 -51.22 -14.92
CA TYR A 8 -19.02 -50.52 -14.28
C TYR A 8 -18.82 -50.22 -12.80
N ASN A 9 -18.24 -51.14 -12.02
CA ASN A 9 -17.98 -50.91 -10.59
C ASN A 9 -16.83 -49.92 -10.38
N LEU A 10 -15.82 -49.93 -11.26
CA LEU A 10 -14.71 -48.98 -11.21
C LEU A 10 -15.19 -47.56 -11.61
N ALA A 11 -16.05 -47.45 -12.62
CA ALA A 11 -16.65 -46.19 -13.05
C ALA A 11 -17.57 -45.58 -11.98
N ILE A 12 -18.36 -46.39 -11.27
CA ILE A 12 -19.22 -45.93 -10.16
C ILE A 12 -18.38 -45.46 -8.97
N ILE A 13 -17.28 -46.16 -8.64
CA ILE A 13 -16.36 -45.73 -7.58
C ILE A 13 -15.67 -44.42 -7.96
N ILE A 14 -15.23 -44.23 -9.21
CA ILE A 14 -14.66 -42.97 -9.68
C ILE A 14 -15.71 -41.84 -9.64
N TYR A 15 -16.95 -42.10 -10.05
CA TYR A 15 -18.04 -41.09 -10.01
C TYR A 15 -18.41 -40.69 -8.57
N LEU A 16 -18.37 -41.63 -7.63
CA LEU A 16 -18.61 -41.37 -6.20
C LEU A 16 -17.43 -40.65 -5.53
N ILE A 17 -16.19 -40.90 -5.97
CA ILE A 17 -15.01 -40.16 -5.50
C ILE A 17 -14.98 -38.74 -6.07
N THR A 18 -15.51 -38.49 -7.27
CA THR A 18 -15.58 -37.13 -7.85
C THR A 18 -16.66 -36.22 -7.25
N PHE A 19 -17.59 -36.77 -6.45
CA PHE A 19 -18.69 -35.98 -5.83
C PHE A 19 -18.39 -35.47 -4.41
N CYS A 20 -17.29 -35.92 -3.80
CA CYS A 20 -16.64 -35.22 -2.70
C CYS A 20 -15.38 -34.63 -3.34
N TRP A 21 -15.18 -33.34 -3.53
CA TRP A 21 -14.90 -32.36 -2.49
C TRP A 21 -14.94 -30.98 -3.18
N ALA A 22 -16.14 -30.44 -3.38
CA ALA A 22 -16.23 -28.99 -3.46
C ALA A 22 -16.15 -28.50 -2.01
N GLN A 23 -14.94 -28.21 -1.52
CA GLN A 23 -14.82 -27.46 -0.27
C GLN A 23 -15.43 -26.09 -0.56
N ASN A 24 -16.59 -25.82 0.03
CA ASN A 24 -17.15 -24.48 0.01
C ASN A 24 -16.20 -23.59 0.82
N LEU A 25 -15.39 -22.79 0.13
CA LEU A 25 -14.58 -21.77 0.76
C LEU A 25 -15.55 -20.67 1.24
N SER A 26 -15.72 -20.57 2.56
CA SER A 26 -16.48 -19.48 3.17
C SER A 26 -15.53 -18.51 3.85
N PHE A 27 -15.57 -17.24 3.44
CA PHE A 27 -14.90 -16.17 4.15
C PHE A 27 -15.78 -15.73 5.32
N LYS A 28 -15.20 -15.66 6.52
CA LYS A 28 -15.87 -15.15 7.71
C LYS A 28 -15.11 -13.90 8.16
N ASP A 29 -15.83 -12.80 8.27
CA ASP A 29 -15.31 -11.60 8.93
C ASP A 29 -15.22 -11.87 10.44
N ILE A 30 -14.01 -11.75 10.97
CA ILE A 30 -13.68 -11.91 12.39
C ILE A 30 -13.05 -10.65 12.99
N ALA A 31 -12.93 -9.56 12.23
CA ALA A 31 -12.20 -8.36 12.69
C ALA A 31 -12.79 -7.81 14.00
N ALA A 32 -14.12 -7.65 14.04
CA ALA A 32 -14.81 -7.18 15.24
C ALA A 32 -14.78 -8.18 16.42
N GLN A 33 -14.54 -9.47 16.17
CA GLN A 33 -14.42 -10.48 17.23
C GLN A 33 -13.08 -10.37 17.95
N GLY A 34 -12.03 -10.01 17.23
CA GLY A 34 -10.69 -9.82 17.77
C GLY A 34 -10.36 -8.40 18.21
N SER A 35 -11.33 -7.48 18.32
CA SER A 35 -11.08 -6.06 18.64
C SER A 35 -10.30 -5.26 17.57
N LEU A 36 -10.10 -5.80 16.37
CA LEU A 36 -9.56 -5.05 15.23
C LEU A 36 -10.64 -4.13 14.66
N ASN A 37 -10.64 -2.87 15.08
CA ASN A 37 -11.74 -1.91 14.87
C ASN A 37 -11.33 -0.62 14.13
N PHE A 38 -10.23 -0.66 13.37
CA PHE A 38 -9.76 0.47 12.57
C PHE A 38 -10.80 0.91 11.54
N ILE A 39 -11.01 2.23 11.43
CA ILE A 39 -11.86 2.85 10.40
C ILE A 39 -11.04 3.92 9.70
N HIS A 40 -10.76 3.72 8.41
CA HIS A 40 -10.16 4.74 7.58
C HIS A 40 -11.14 5.89 7.32
N ASP A 41 -10.68 7.12 7.45
CA ASP A 41 -11.45 8.32 7.12
C ASP A 41 -10.56 9.28 6.35
N HIS A 42 -10.93 9.59 5.12
CA HIS A 42 -10.13 10.37 4.17
C HIS A 42 -9.99 11.87 4.55
N GLY A 43 -10.41 12.28 5.75
CA GLY A 43 -10.25 13.65 6.26
C GLY A 43 -11.05 14.71 5.50
N GLY A 44 -11.98 14.30 4.64
CA GLY A 44 -12.71 15.18 3.73
C GLY A 44 -13.71 16.10 4.41
N SER A 45 -13.86 17.29 3.83
CA SER A 45 -14.74 18.36 4.34
C SER A 45 -15.96 18.64 3.46
N GLY A 46 -16.10 17.91 2.35
CA GLY A 46 -17.07 18.22 1.29
C GLY A 46 -16.52 19.18 0.22
N GLU A 47 -15.23 19.51 0.30
CA GLU A 47 -14.51 20.33 -0.68
C GLU A 47 -13.93 19.51 -1.85
N TYR A 48 -14.13 18.19 -1.86
CA TYR A 48 -13.73 17.29 -2.94
C TYR A 48 -12.25 17.45 -3.30
N TYR A 49 -11.37 17.57 -2.29
CA TYR A 49 -9.94 17.58 -2.52
C TYR A 49 -9.55 16.27 -3.20
N TYR A 50 -8.62 16.35 -4.15
CA TYR A 50 -8.28 15.18 -4.97
C TYR A 50 -7.81 13.97 -4.14
N VAL A 51 -7.04 14.22 -3.08
CA VAL A 51 -6.55 13.21 -2.14
C VAL A 51 -7.67 12.42 -1.44
N GLU A 52 -8.88 12.97 -1.31
CA GLU A 52 -10.03 12.27 -0.71
C GLU A 52 -10.48 11.06 -1.56
N SER A 53 -10.13 11.05 -2.84
CA SER A 53 -10.45 9.94 -3.76
C SER A 53 -9.41 8.81 -3.74
N MET A 54 -8.34 8.97 -2.96
CA MET A 54 -7.31 7.95 -2.76
C MET A 54 -7.62 7.14 -1.51
N GLY A 55 -7.39 5.82 -1.59
CA GLY A 55 -7.47 4.94 -0.42
C GLY A 55 -6.12 4.83 0.28
N SER A 56 -6.12 4.19 1.45
CA SER A 56 -4.90 3.79 2.14
C SER A 56 -4.49 2.34 1.83
N GLY A 57 -3.30 1.96 2.27
CA GLY A 57 -2.82 0.58 2.28
C GLY A 57 -2.97 -0.12 3.64
N VAL A 58 -2.28 -1.26 3.78
CA VAL A 58 -2.08 -2.01 5.03
C VAL A 58 -0.75 -2.73 4.94
N CYS A 59 -0.02 -2.83 6.05
CA CYS A 59 1.16 -3.69 6.18
C CYS A 59 0.87 -4.76 7.23
N ILE A 60 1.19 -5.99 6.88
CA ILE A 60 1.03 -7.15 7.75
C ILE A 60 2.40 -7.78 7.95
N PHE A 61 2.92 -7.72 9.17
CA PHE A 61 4.28 -8.15 9.52
C PHE A 61 4.37 -8.43 11.02
N ASP A 62 5.30 -9.27 11.43
CA ASP A 62 5.62 -9.52 12.85
C ASP A 62 6.55 -8.39 13.33
N TYR A 63 6.04 -7.45 14.13
CA TYR A 63 6.83 -6.27 14.51
C TYR A 63 7.59 -6.45 15.84
N ASP A 64 7.19 -7.40 16.68
CA ASP A 64 7.83 -7.66 17.98
C ASP A 64 8.47 -9.06 18.09
N ASN A 65 8.57 -9.76 16.96
CA ASN A 65 9.25 -11.05 16.79
C ASN A 65 8.64 -12.15 17.69
N ASP A 66 7.33 -12.12 17.89
CA ASP A 66 6.59 -13.08 18.70
C ASP A 66 6.04 -14.27 17.90
N GLY A 67 6.13 -14.21 16.57
CA GLY A 67 5.73 -15.25 15.63
C GLY A 67 4.31 -15.11 15.06
N ASP A 68 3.54 -14.12 15.52
CA ASP A 68 2.24 -13.76 14.96
C ASP A 68 2.38 -12.53 14.03
N LEU A 69 1.51 -12.42 13.03
CA LEU A 69 1.50 -11.27 12.14
C LEU A 69 0.61 -10.15 12.70
N ASP A 70 1.17 -8.96 12.79
CA ASP A 70 0.53 -7.74 13.24
C ASP A 70 0.05 -6.88 12.06
N ALA A 71 -0.68 -5.80 12.35
CA ALA A 71 -1.28 -4.98 11.30
C ALA A 71 -1.07 -3.48 11.51
N TYR A 72 -0.42 -2.84 10.55
CA TYR A 72 -0.29 -1.39 10.45
C TYR A 72 -1.24 -0.81 9.40
N PHE A 73 -1.97 0.23 9.79
CA PHE A 73 -2.94 0.93 8.96
C PHE A 73 -2.57 2.41 8.82
N PRO A 74 -2.15 2.84 7.62
CA PRO A 74 -2.09 4.24 7.24
C PRO A 74 -3.47 4.89 7.29
N GLN A 75 -3.52 6.12 7.79
CA GLN A 75 -4.69 6.95 7.94
C GLN A 75 -4.45 8.28 7.22
N SER A 76 -5.54 8.90 6.76
CA SER A 76 -5.47 10.23 6.17
C SER A 76 -5.36 11.32 7.25
N SER A 77 -5.27 12.59 6.85
CA SER A 77 -5.21 13.73 7.76
C SER A 77 -6.38 14.68 7.53
N PRO A 78 -6.83 15.47 8.53
CA PRO A 78 -7.87 16.47 8.34
C PRO A 78 -7.54 17.46 7.22
N LEU A 79 -8.45 17.59 6.25
CA LEU A 79 -8.34 18.56 5.17
C LEU A 79 -9.04 19.88 5.53
N PRO A 80 -8.75 21.01 4.84
CA PRO A 80 -9.35 22.28 5.20
C PRO A 80 -10.89 22.21 5.14
N GLY A 81 -11.53 22.65 6.22
CA GLY A 81 -12.98 22.53 6.41
C GLY A 81 -13.41 21.31 7.23
N TRP A 82 -12.49 20.44 7.64
CA TRP A 82 -12.76 19.34 8.57
C TRP A 82 -13.32 19.87 9.89
N LYS A 83 -14.43 19.29 10.35
CA LYS A 83 -15.17 19.72 11.55
C LYS A 83 -15.35 18.62 12.59
N LYS A 84 -14.98 17.38 12.28
CA LYS A 84 -15.12 16.28 13.24
C LYS A 84 -14.03 16.41 14.30
N SER A 85 -14.34 15.99 15.53
CA SER A 85 -13.38 15.99 16.64
C SER A 85 -12.58 14.69 16.76
N VAL A 86 -12.64 13.84 15.72
CA VAL A 86 -11.91 12.56 15.69
C VAL A 86 -10.45 12.84 15.33
N ILE A 87 -9.53 12.20 16.04
CA ILE A 87 -8.10 12.23 15.72
C ILE A 87 -7.88 11.23 14.59
N LEU A 88 -7.33 11.70 13.48
CA LEU A 88 -6.87 10.85 12.39
C LEU A 88 -5.37 10.65 12.58
N GLU A 89 -4.98 9.42 12.84
CA GLU A 89 -3.60 8.97 13.00
C GLU A 89 -3.47 7.53 12.49
N ASN A 90 -2.28 7.17 12.02
CA ASN A 90 -1.96 5.81 11.65
C ASN A 90 -2.05 4.89 12.87
N LYS A 91 -2.34 3.61 12.65
CA LYS A 91 -2.55 2.63 13.73
C LYS A 91 -1.71 1.38 13.56
N LEU A 92 -1.09 0.92 14.64
CA LEU A 92 -0.49 -0.42 14.75
C LEU A 92 -1.29 -1.25 15.74
N PHE A 93 -1.73 -2.42 15.30
CA PHE A 93 -2.38 -3.42 16.15
C PHE A 93 -1.49 -4.64 16.26
N ARG A 94 -1.11 -5.00 17.49
CA ARG A 94 -0.49 -6.29 17.77
C ARG A 94 -1.54 -7.39 17.80
N ASN A 95 -1.22 -8.55 17.24
CA ASN A 95 -2.06 -9.73 17.23
C ASN A 95 -1.49 -10.80 18.18
N ASP A 96 -2.24 -11.13 19.23
CA ASP A 96 -1.93 -12.25 20.11
C ASP A 96 -3.01 -13.35 19.90
N ASP A 97 -2.79 -14.32 19.00
CA ASP A 97 -3.77 -15.38 18.71
C ASP A 97 -5.19 -14.87 18.32
N LEU A 98 -5.27 -13.86 17.44
CA LEU A 98 -6.49 -13.16 16.99
C LEU A 98 -7.10 -12.20 18.02
N GLU A 99 -6.45 -11.96 19.15
CA GLU A 99 -6.77 -10.86 20.06
C GLU A 99 -5.91 -9.65 19.69
N TRP A 100 -6.53 -8.59 19.17
CA TRP A 100 -5.84 -7.42 18.65
C TRP A 100 -5.77 -6.29 19.68
N THR A 101 -4.57 -5.76 19.91
CA THR A 101 -4.32 -4.64 20.82
C THR A 101 -3.75 -3.45 20.05
N ASP A 102 -4.38 -2.27 20.15
CA ASP A 102 -3.80 -1.02 19.63
C ASP A 102 -2.56 -0.67 20.46
N VAL A 103 -1.37 -0.77 19.85
CA VAL A 103 -0.06 -0.47 20.45
C VAL A 103 0.59 0.77 19.82
N THR A 104 -0.20 1.58 19.11
CA THR A 104 0.30 2.70 18.30
C THR A 104 1.14 3.69 19.10
N SER A 105 0.72 4.02 20.33
CA SER A 105 1.40 5.01 21.15
C SER A 105 2.68 4.45 21.77
N GLU A 106 2.66 3.18 22.16
CA GLU A 106 3.78 2.45 22.73
C GLU A 106 4.87 2.24 21.68
N ALA A 107 4.46 1.89 20.45
CA ALA A 107 5.36 1.67 19.33
C ALA A 107 5.90 2.96 18.71
N GLY A 108 5.21 4.10 18.89
CA GLY A 108 5.67 5.41 18.39
C GLY A 108 5.41 5.67 16.91
N VAL A 109 4.42 4.99 16.31
CA VAL A 109 4.15 5.00 14.85
C VAL A 109 2.84 5.70 14.46
N GLY A 110 2.24 6.44 15.39
CA GLY A 110 0.99 7.19 15.22
C GLY A 110 1.13 8.52 14.47
N ASP A 111 1.73 8.51 13.29
CA ASP A 111 1.82 9.70 12.43
C ASP A 111 0.42 10.25 12.09
N LYS A 112 0.33 11.57 11.95
CA LYS A 112 -0.90 12.33 11.69
C LYS A 112 -0.86 13.04 10.34
N SER A 113 0.18 12.80 9.55
CA SER A 113 0.26 13.24 8.17
C SER A 113 -0.76 12.46 7.33
N TYR A 114 -0.93 12.87 6.08
CA TYR A 114 -1.90 12.22 5.19
C TYR A 114 -1.24 11.00 4.54
N SER A 115 -1.27 9.86 5.24
CA SER A 115 -0.63 8.63 4.78
C SER A 115 -1.48 7.85 3.77
N MET A 116 -0.82 7.36 2.73
CA MET A 116 -1.44 6.71 1.56
C MET A 116 -1.14 5.22 1.47
N GLY A 117 0.00 4.78 2.01
CA GLY A 117 0.48 3.43 1.82
C GLY A 117 1.63 3.13 2.77
N CYS A 118 2.04 1.86 2.79
CA CYS A 118 3.19 1.44 3.56
C CYS A 118 3.86 0.24 2.87
N ALA A 119 5.10 -0.03 3.25
CA ALA A 119 5.85 -1.24 2.93
C ALA A 119 6.66 -1.65 4.16
N CYS A 120 6.89 -2.96 4.33
CA CYS A 120 7.68 -3.51 5.42
C CYS A 120 8.85 -4.33 4.89
N GLY A 121 10.00 -4.27 5.56
CA GLY A 121 11.21 -5.01 5.20
C GLY A 121 12.38 -4.63 6.11
N ASP A 122 13.21 -5.61 6.46
CA ASP A 122 14.43 -5.44 7.26
C ASP A 122 15.53 -4.82 6.37
N TYR A 123 15.73 -3.51 6.45
CA TYR A 123 16.65 -2.81 5.55
C TYR A 123 18.10 -2.82 6.04
N ASP A 124 18.34 -2.97 7.34
CA ASP A 124 19.69 -2.96 7.93
C ASP A 124 20.21 -4.35 8.34
N ASN A 125 19.42 -5.39 8.09
CA ASN A 125 19.70 -6.80 8.38
C ASN A 125 19.92 -7.06 9.88
N ASP A 126 19.20 -6.35 10.75
CA ASP A 126 19.25 -6.58 12.19
C ASP A 126 18.27 -7.67 12.68
N GLY A 127 17.38 -8.13 11.80
CA GLY A 127 16.39 -9.16 12.06
C GLY A 127 15.05 -8.64 12.57
N ASP A 128 14.88 -7.32 12.70
CA ASP A 128 13.64 -6.66 13.08
C ASP A 128 13.02 -5.98 11.85
N ILE A 129 11.75 -6.23 11.56
CA ILE A 129 11.12 -5.70 10.33
C ILE A 129 10.83 -4.21 10.48
N ASP A 130 11.39 -3.41 9.57
CA ASP A 130 11.16 -1.97 9.50
C ASP A 130 9.92 -1.59 8.69
N LEU A 131 9.47 -0.35 8.86
CA LEU A 131 8.24 0.16 8.27
C LEU A 131 8.47 1.46 7.49
N TYR A 132 8.20 1.43 6.19
CA TYR A 132 8.13 2.62 5.34
C TYR A 132 6.68 3.06 5.14
N VAL A 133 6.40 4.35 5.27
CA VAL A 133 5.06 4.94 5.12
C VAL A 133 5.11 6.03 4.04
N THR A 134 4.30 5.86 3.01
CA THR A 134 4.15 6.87 1.95
C THR A 134 3.08 7.88 2.33
N ASN A 135 3.37 9.16 2.13
CA ASN A 135 2.51 10.28 2.49
C ASN A 135 2.18 11.15 1.27
N PHE A 136 1.06 11.87 1.36
CA PHE A 136 0.89 13.11 0.61
C PHE A 136 1.72 14.21 1.31
N GLY A 137 3.02 14.24 0.99
CA GLY A 137 4.01 15.06 1.66
C GLY A 137 5.28 14.26 1.95
N LYS A 138 5.90 14.51 3.10
CA LYS A 138 7.14 13.82 3.48
C LYS A 138 6.85 12.37 3.85
N ASP A 139 7.44 11.42 3.15
CA ASP A 139 7.41 10.00 3.53
C ASP A 139 8.17 9.75 4.84
N ILE A 140 7.92 8.61 5.50
CA ILE A 140 8.57 8.25 6.76
C ILE A 140 9.14 6.83 6.67
N LEU A 141 10.41 6.66 7.04
CA LEU A 141 11.01 5.36 7.36
C LEU A 141 11.16 5.24 8.88
N TYR A 142 10.46 4.27 9.44
CA TYR A 142 10.56 3.86 10.83
C TYR A 142 11.50 2.67 10.94
N GLN A 143 12.62 2.85 11.64
CA GLN A 143 13.46 1.73 12.07
C GLN A 143 12.84 1.06 13.29
N ASN A 144 12.74 -0.27 13.27
CA ASN A 144 12.36 -1.06 14.43
C ASN A 144 13.56 -1.16 15.39
N ASN A 145 13.34 -0.94 16.69
CA ASN A 145 14.41 -0.94 17.68
C ASN A 145 14.60 -2.32 18.36
N GLY A 146 13.91 -3.37 17.89
CA GLY A 146 13.95 -4.72 18.46
C GLY A 146 13.33 -4.85 19.86
N ASN A 147 12.53 -3.87 20.25
CA ASN A 147 11.88 -3.82 21.56
C ASN A 147 10.40 -3.43 21.49
N GLY A 148 9.80 -3.57 20.30
CA GLY A 148 8.41 -3.20 20.02
C GLY A 148 8.19 -1.69 19.86
N SER A 149 9.26 -0.91 19.67
CA SER A 149 9.17 0.53 19.38
C SER A 149 9.96 0.90 18.13
N PHE A 150 9.58 2.02 17.51
CA PHE A 150 10.16 2.49 16.28
C PHE A 150 10.79 3.88 16.42
N THR A 151 11.68 4.23 15.49
CA THR A 151 12.29 5.56 15.38
C THR A 151 12.24 6.05 13.94
N ASP A 152 11.78 7.30 13.73
CA ASP A 152 11.85 7.96 12.41
C ASP A 152 13.32 8.26 12.08
N VAL A 153 13.86 7.52 11.11
CA VAL A 153 15.24 7.62 10.62
C VAL A 153 15.31 8.18 9.19
N THR A 154 14.18 8.65 8.65
CA THR A 154 14.00 9.00 7.23
C THR A 154 15.13 9.85 6.67
N LEU A 155 15.35 11.03 7.27
CA LEU A 155 16.33 12.00 6.78
C LEU A 155 17.76 11.59 7.14
N GLU A 156 17.94 10.91 8.27
CA GLU A 156 19.26 10.44 8.71
C GLU A 156 19.85 9.42 7.73
N LEU A 157 18.99 8.58 7.16
CA LEU A 157 19.39 7.54 6.20
C LEU A 157 19.39 8.01 4.75
N GLY A 158 19.03 9.27 4.48
CA GLY A 158 19.11 9.85 3.14
C GLY A 158 17.86 9.64 2.27
N ILE A 159 16.72 9.28 2.87
CA ILE A 159 15.43 9.29 2.18
C ILE A 159 14.84 10.70 2.26
N ASP A 160 14.45 11.23 1.10
CA ASP A 160 13.92 12.59 0.97
C ASP A 160 12.85 12.65 -0.14
N ASN A 161 11.68 12.05 0.12
CA ASN A 161 10.53 12.15 -0.78
C ASN A 161 9.45 13.04 -0.14
N HIS A 162 9.17 14.16 -0.81
CA HIS A 162 8.13 15.12 -0.43
C HIS A 162 6.93 15.10 -1.40
N SER A 163 6.95 14.18 -2.36
CA SER A 163 5.93 14.05 -3.39
C SER A 163 4.67 13.38 -2.84
N MET A 164 3.66 13.20 -3.70
CA MET A 164 2.51 12.37 -3.36
C MET A 164 2.87 10.89 -3.52
N GLY A 165 3.48 10.29 -2.48
CA GLY A 165 3.81 8.87 -2.43
C GLY A 165 2.54 8.02 -2.31
N MET A 166 2.46 6.94 -3.10
CA MET A 166 1.28 6.07 -3.14
C MET A 166 1.53 4.64 -2.68
N SER A 167 2.66 4.07 -3.09
CA SER A 167 3.02 2.68 -2.82
C SER A 167 4.52 2.56 -2.86
N ALA A 168 5.07 1.66 -2.04
CA ALA A 168 6.49 1.39 -1.98
C ALA A 168 6.74 -0.12 -1.90
N ALA A 169 7.96 -0.53 -2.18
CA ALA A 169 8.40 -1.91 -1.98
C ALA A 169 9.89 -1.98 -1.68
N PHE A 170 10.23 -2.87 -0.75
CA PHE A 170 11.60 -3.29 -0.48
C PHE A 170 11.98 -4.48 -1.36
N PHE A 171 13.20 -4.49 -1.89
CA PHE A 171 13.76 -5.59 -2.68
C PHE A 171 15.29 -5.40 -2.83
N ASP A 172 16.04 -6.48 -3.01
CA ASP A 172 17.50 -6.42 -3.21
C ASP A 172 17.82 -6.28 -4.71
N SER A 173 18.14 -5.07 -5.19
CA SER A 173 18.28 -4.83 -6.64
C SER A 173 19.60 -5.30 -7.25
N ASP A 174 20.63 -5.52 -6.44
CA ASP A 174 21.97 -5.91 -6.90
C ASP A 174 22.52 -7.19 -6.26
N ASN A 175 21.67 -7.92 -5.52
CA ASN A 175 21.98 -9.16 -4.82
C ASN A 175 23.12 -8.99 -3.80
N ASP A 176 23.20 -7.82 -3.15
CA ASP A 176 24.21 -7.54 -2.11
C ASP A 176 23.74 -7.93 -0.70
N GLY A 177 22.48 -8.34 -0.57
CA GLY A 177 21.84 -8.76 0.67
C GLY A 177 21.18 -7.62 1.45
N PHE A 178 21.26 -6.36 1.01
CA PHE A 178 20.57 -5.25 1.63
C PHE A 178 19.35 -4.84 0.80
N LEU A 179 18.20 -4.68 1.45
CA LEU A 179 16.99 -4.28 0.74
C LEU A 179 17.07 -2.81 0.30
N ASP A 180 16.96 -2.58 -1.00
CA ASP A 180 16.68 -1.28 -1.61
C ASP A 180 15.21 -0.91 -1.50
N LEU A 181 14.88 0.35 -1.77
CA LEU A 181 13.52 0.86 -1.67
C LEU A 181 13.08 1.55 -2.98
N TYR A 182 11.98 1.08 -3.56
CA TYR A 182 11.27 1.76 -4.64
C TYR A 182 10.01 2.43 -4.12
N VAL A 183 9.75 3.66 -4.56
CA VAL A 183 8.55 4.43 -4.18
C VAL A 183 7.88 5.00 -5.41
N THR A 184 6.59 4.71 -5.56
CA THR A 184 5.74 5.29 -6.61
C THR A 184 5.16 6.61 -6.15
N ASN A 185 5.17 7.59 -7.04
CA ASN A 185 4.57 8.90 -6.88
C ASN A 185 3.50 9.15 -7.94
N TYR A 186 2.49 9.95 -7.60
CA TYR A 186 1.32 10.08 -8.44
C TYR A 186 1.28 11.35 -9.28
N VAL A 187 0.79 12.45 -8.73
CA VAL A 187 0.55 13.70 -9.46
C VAL A 187 1.10 14.90 -8.70
N ASP A 188 1.45 15.94 -9.46
CA ASP A 188 1.82 17.24 -8.89
C ASP A 188 0.54 17.97 -8.47
N TYR A 189 0.15 17.76 -7.23
CA TYR A 189 -1.08 18.30 -6.63
C TYR A 189 -0.78 18.98 -5.30
N SER A 190 -1.48 20.08 -5.02
CA SER A 190 -1.47 20.75 -3.73
C SER A 190 -2.89 21.16 -3.34
N ILE A 191 -3.15 21.19 -2.04
CA ILE A 191 -4.45 21.61 -1.48
C ILE A 191 -4.79 23.05 -1.86
N ASP A 192 -3.78 23.93 -1.89
CA ASP A 192 -3.95 25.35 -2.24
C ASP A 192 -4.38 25.55 -3.70
N ASN A 193 -4.08 24.59 -4.56
CA ASN A 193 -4.47 24.59 -5.95
C ASN A 193 -5.50 23.50 -6.26
N ASN A 194 -6.45 23.27 -5.34
CA ASN A 194 -7.55 22.33 -5.56
C ASN A 194 -8.55 22.92 -6.58
N PRO A 195 -8.65 22.33 -7.77
CA PRO A 195 -9.49 22.89 -8.82
C PRO A 195 -10.97 22.53 -8.61
N GLU A 196 -11.86 23.48 -8.91
CA GLU A 196 -13.30 23.22 -8.83
C GLU A 196 -13.76 22.36 -10.01
N CYS A 197 -14.00 21.07 -9.74
CA CYS A 197 -14.50 20.13 -10.73
C CYS A 197 -16.00 19.96 -10.65
N THR A 198 -16.63 19.81 -11.82
CA THR A 198 -18.04 19.39 -11.90
C THR A 198 -18.25 18.33 -12.96
N SER A 199 -19.12 17.36 -12.68
CA SER A 199 -19.55 16.33 -13.64
C SER A 199 -21.04 16.50 -13.96
N PRO A 200 -21.47 16.27 -15.21
CA PRO A 200 -22.89 16.29 -15.54
C PRO A 200 -23.65 15.23 -14.74
N PHE A 201 -24.84 15.57 -14.26
CA PHE A 201 -25.66 14.59 -13.55
C PHE A 201 -26.13 13.48 -14.50
N SER A 202 -26.02 12.22 -14.06
CA SER A 202 -26.62 11.08 -14.77
C SER A 202 -28.16 11.12 -14.79
N ILE A 203 -28.78 11.87 -13.87
CA ILE A 203 -30.23 12.12 -13.78
C ILE A 203 -30.45 13.58 -13.39
N PRO A 204 -31.26 14.38 -14.13
CA PRO A 204 -31.53 15.76 -13.76
C PRO A 204 -32.08 15.88 -12.33
N GLN A 205 -31.40 16.63 -11.46
CA GLN A 205 -31.92 16.88 -10.12
C GLN A 205 -33.17 17.78 -10.17
N LYS A 206 -34.04 17.66 -9.16
CA LYS A 206 -35.31 18.41 -9.03
C LYS A 206 -35.19 19.93 -9.15
N LYS A 207 -33.99 20.51 -9.01
CA LYS A 207 -33.72 21.95 -9.06
C LYS A 207 -33.18 22.48 -10.40
N GLY A 208 -33.05 21.64 -11.43
CA GLY A 208 -32.58 22.08 -12.75
C GLY A 208 -31.06 22.30 -12.85
N GLU A 209 -30.30 21.88 -11.84
CA GLU A 209 -28.84 21.83 -11.90
C GLU A 209 -28.40 20.73 -12.87
N LEU A 210 -27.54 21.08 -13.82
CA LEU A 210 -27.04 20.17 -14.85
C LEU A 210 -25.71 19.50 -14.46
N PHE A 211 -25.01 20.04 -13.48
CA PHE A 211 -23.68 19.60 -13.05
C PHE A 211 -23.59 19.53 -11.52
N ALA A 212 -22.93 18.49 -11.02
CA ALA A 212 -22.62 18.29 -9.60
C ALA A 212 -21.13 18.57 -9.38
N ARG A 213 -20.76 19.07 -8.20
CA ARG A 213 -19.36 19.04 -7.77
C ARG A 213 -18.86 17.60 -7.78
N SER A 214 -17.65 17.40 -8.28
CA SER A 214 -17.02 16.08 -8.42
C SER A 214 -15.54 16.16 -8.09
N TYR A 215 -14.91 15.00 -7.92
CA TYR A 215 -13.44 14.95 -7.89
C TYR A 215 -12.86 15.33 -9.26
N TRP A 216 -11.64 15.85 -9.23
CA TRP A 216 -10.87 16.14 -10.43
C TRP A 216 -10.50 14.83 -11.14
N ILE A 217 -10.66 14.77 -12.47
CA ILE A 217 -10.40 13.55 -13.24
C ILE A 217 -8.92 13.54 -13.66
N LEU A 218 -8.32 12.35 -13.67
CA LEU A 218 -6.90 12.11 -13.96
C LEU A 218 -6.35 12.83 -15.21
N MET A 219 -7.16 12.94 -16.28
CA MET A 219 -6.76 13.60 -17.54
C MET A 219 -6.45 15.09 -17.36
N SER A 220 -6.87 15.67 -16.25
CA SER A 220 -6.72 17.08 -15.94
C SER A 220 -5.49 17.38 -15.07
N PHE A 221 -4.71 16.35 -14.67
CA PHE A 221 -3.34 16.51 -14.16
C PHE A 221 -2.35 16.25 -15.31
N PRO A 222 -1.83 17.31 -15.96
CA PRO A 222 -1.03 17.16 -17.18
C PRO A 222 0.31 16.44 -16.93
N LEU A 223 0.81 16.45 -15.69
CA LEU A 223 2.10 15.87 -15.32
C LEU A 223 1.95 14.97 -14.10
N GLY A 224 2.58 13.81 -14.18
CA GLY A 224 2.87 12.98 -13.01
C GLY A 224 4.09 13.48 -12.25
N VAL A 225 4.50 12.71 -11.26
CA VAL A 225 5.73 12.93 -10.50
C VAL A 225 6.69 11.78 -10.78
N GLU A 226 8.00 12.03 -10.66
CA GLU A 226 8.98 10.97 -10.81
C GLU A 226 8.87 10.00 -9.63
N ASP A 227 9.02 8.71 -9.92
CA ASP A 227 9.17 7.69 -8.88
C ASP A 227 10.58 7.74 -8.29
N LYS A 228 10.72 7.25 -7.06
CA LYS A 228 12.00 7.23 -6.35
C LYS A 228 12.57 5.83 -6.27
N PHE A 229 13.88 5.74 -6.47
CA PHE A 229 14.66 4.54 -6.21
C PHE A 229 15.82 4.88 -5.28
N TYR A 230 15.74 4.35 -4.08
CA TYR A 230 16.73 4.50 -3.03
C TYR A 230 17.57 3.24 -2.94
N TYR A 231 18.83 3.36 -3.32
CA TYR A 231 19.78 2.27 -3.21
C TYR A 231 20.36 2.22 -1.80
N ASN A 232 20.23 1.08 -1.15
CA ASN A 232 20.77 0.80 0.17
C ASN A 232 22.24 0.43 0.06
N LYS A 233 23.09 1.17 0.76
CA LYS A 233 24.52 0.92 0.85
C LYS A 233 24.86 0.63 2.30
N ASN A 234 24.65 -0.62 2.72
CA ASN A 234 24.90 -1.11 4.08
C ASN A 234 24.16 -0.29 5.16
N GLY A 235 22.84 -0.16 5.04
CA GLY A 235 21.97 0.56 5.99
C GLY A 235 21.85 2.07 5.72
N LYS A 236 22.35 2.58 4.59
CA LYS A 236 22.17 3.99 4.19
C LYS A 236 21.66 4.11 2.78
N PHE A 237 20.63 4.91 2.58
CA PHE A 237 20.01 5.10 1.29
C PHE A 237 20.65 6.23 0.47
N ILE A 238 20.76 5.98 -0.83
CA ILE A 238 21.23 6.94 -1.83
C ILE A 238 20.16 7.02 -2.92
N ASP A 239 19.59 8.20 -3.15
CA ASP A 239 18.68 8.42 -4.28
C ASP A 239 19.43 8.14 -5.60
N ARG A 240 19.07 7.04 -6.26
CA ARG A 240 19.57 6.62 -7.56
C ARG A 240 18.53 6.77 -8.67
N SER A 241 17.41 7.45 -8.45
CA SER A 241 16.30 7.60 -9.41
C SER A 241 16.78 8.08 -10.78
N ASN A 242 17.67 9.07 -10.82
CA ASN A 242 18.26 9.58 -12.07
C ASN A 242 19.24 8.59 -12.72
N ARG A 243 20.03 7.89 -11.90
CA ARG A 243 21.08 6.97 -12.36
C ARG A 243 20.48 5.67 -12.93
N SER A 244 19.44 5.14 -12.30
CA SER A 244 18.70 3.95 -12.76
C SER A 244 17.82 4.24 -13.97
N GLY A 245 17.51 5.51 -14.24
CA GLY A 245 16.62 5.93 -15.31
C GLY A 245 15.15 5.97 -14.91
N ILE A 246 14.80 5.54 -13.70
CA ILE A 246 13.44 5.58 -13.14
C ILE A 246 12.91 7.02 -13.13
N GLY A 247 13.73 7.98 -12.70
CA GLY A 247 13.36 9.40 -12.65
C GLY A 247 13.17 10.07 -14.02
N ARG A 248 13.49 9.39 -15.13
CA ARG A 248 13.28 9.95 -16.48
C ARG A 248 11.80 10.10 -16.83
N TYR A 249 10.94 9.32 -16.19
CA TYR A 249 9.52 9.27 -16.49
C TYR A 249 8.71 9.83 -15.32
N ARG A 250 7.96 10.90 -15.61
CA ARG A 250 7.02 11.52 -14.66
C ARG A 250 5.62 10.99 -14.90
N LEU A 251 5.40 9.76 -14.46
CA LEU A 251 4.15 9.03 -14.67
C LEU A 251 3.30 9.08 -13.39
N ARG A 252 2.22 8.32 -13.39
CA ARG A 252 1.21 8.33 -12.33
C ARG A 252 1.21 6.96 -11.68
N GLY A 253 2.25 6.71 -10.90
CA GLY A 253 2.44 5.46 -10.17
C GLY A 253 1.46 5.36 -9.01
N MET A 254 0.83 4.20 -8.85
CA MET A 254 -0.09 3.93 -7.73
C MET A 254 0.19 2.60 -7.03
N GLY A 255 0.94 1.71 -7.67
CA GLY A 255 1.28 0.41 -7.10
C GLY A 255 2.59 -0.08 -7.65
N VAL A 256 3.38 -0.71 -6.79
CA VAL A 256 4.60 -1.41 -7.15
C VAL A 256 4.60 -2.80 -6.53
N VAL A 257 5.05 -3.79 -7.30
CA VAL A 257 5.32 -5.15 -6.85
C VAL A 257 6.66 -5.58 -7.44
N PRO A 258 7.69 -5.84 -6.63
CA PRO A 258 8.90 -6.48 -7.09
C PRO A 258 8.64 -7.98 -7.25
N GLY A 259 9.26 -8.60 -8.25
CA GLY A 259 9.20 -10.04 -8.44
C GLY A 259 10.34 -10.51 -9.34
N ASP A 260 11.05 -11.54 -8.91
CA ASP A 260 11.95 -12.28 -9.79
C ASP A 260 11.13 -13.27 -10.62
N VAL A 261 11.18 -13.14 -11.94
CA VAL A 261 10.32 -13.90 -12.87
C VAL A 261 11.11 -14.96 -13.64
N ASP A 262 12.43 -14.82 -13.69
CA ASP A 262 13.32 -15.69 -14.48
C ASP A 262 14.46 -16.32 -13.67
N ASN A 263 14.56 -16.05 -12.37
CA ASN A 263 15.67 -16.45 -11.50
C ASN A 263 17.03 -15.91 -11.99
N GLU A 264 17.03 -14.84 -12.78
CA GLU A 264 18.23 -14.17 -13.27
C GLU A 264 18.27 -12.73 -12.78
N GLU A 265 17.16 -11.98 -12.89
CA GLU A 265 17.03 -10.58 -12.45
C GLU A 265 15.66 -10.26 -11.81
N ILE A 266 15.63 -9.32 -10.87
CA ILE A 266 14.38 -8.85 -10.25
C ILE A 266 13.66 -7.87 -11.17
N TRP A 267 12.40 -8.16 -11.46
CA TRP A 267 11.48 -7.34 -12.24
C TRP A 267 10.64 -6.46 -11.31
N ILE A 268 10.49 -5.18 -11.67
CA ILE A 268 9.57 -4.27 -10.98
C ILE A 268 8.30 -4.16 -11.83
N PHE A 269 7.19 -4.71 -11.33
CA PHE A 269 5.88 -4.52 -11.93
C PHE A 269 5.20 -3.32 -11.31
N MET A 270 4.87 -2.35 -12.15
CA MET A 270 4.18 -1.14 -11.73
C MET A 270 2.76 -1.16 -12.24
N TRP A 271 1.80 -0.87 -11.37
CA TRP A 271 0.47 -0.54 -11.82
C TRP A 271 0.39 0.98 -12.03
N GLN A 272 0.24 1.37 -13.29
CA GLN A 272 0.03 2.75 -13.69
C GLN A 272 -1.31 2.87 -14.42
N MET A 273 -2.05 3.96 -14.17
CA MET A 273 -3.17 4.34 -15.03
C MET A 273 -2.64 4.96 -16.33
N ILE A 274 -2.09 4.13 -17.21
CA ILE A 274 -1.86 4.44 -18.61
C ILE A 274 -2.42 3.27 -19.42
N LYS A 275 -3.31 3.56 -20.37
CA LYS A 275 -3.80 2.56 -21.33
C LYS A 275 -2.61 1.88 -21.99
N ASN A 276 -2.52 0.55 -21.85
CA ASN A 276 -1.84 -0.39 -22.75
C ASN A 276 -0.46 0.02 -23.29
N GLU A 277 0.56 0.14 -22.45
CA GLU A 277 1.95 -0.02 -22.91
C GLU A 277 2.73 -0.79 -21.82
N PRO A 278 3.11 -2.06 -22.03
CA PRO A 278 3.98 -2.78 -21.12
C PRO A 278 5.43 -2.34 -21.37
N PHE A 279 6.10 -1.74 -20.38
CA PHE A 279 7.55 -1.54 -20.43
C PHE A 279 8.15 -1.49 -19.03
N ILE A 280 8.95 -2.50 -18.69
CA ILE A 280 10.40 -2.40 -18.41
C ILE A 280 11.02 -3.73 -18.91
N HIS A 281 11.96 -3.67 -19.85
CA HIS A 281 12.97 -4.71 -20.12
C HIS A 281 14.31 -4.04 -19.84
N GLN A 282 15.04 -4.52 -18.83
CA GLN A 282 16.50 -4.44 -18.82
C GLN A 282 17.04 -5.81 -19.21
#